data_AF-A0A564TW41-F1
#
_entry.id   AF-A0A564TW41-F1
#
_cell.length_a   1.000
_cell.length_b   1.000
_cell.length_c   1.000
_cell.angle_alpha   90.00
_cell.angle_beta   90.00
_cell.angle_gamma   90.00
#
_symmetry.space_group_name_H-M   'P 1'
#
loop_
_entity.id
_entity.type
_entity.pdbx_description
1 polymer ?
#
loop_
_entity_poly.entity_id
_entity_poly.type
_entity_poly.pdbx_seq_one_letter_code
_entity_poly.pdbx_strand_id
1 'polypeptide(L)'
;MKKNYSLINFMKTYYPDSNIPMYLFSNDKCSFCVPEQDELTYPPSQYLQELFASNERISHCTTEYGIIFCSLKLASAQNKHLVFGPVTTVPYSDSDLQHLYKDYMIPNIRQSDFNTFLRQIPCLSMSSLLKKCIFLNYCLHEEIISLEQLTSTGHALAEDDALADASLLLEETYQKKENEQHNRTYILEEEILKLVRTGDCEGFKKFAYSESNFHIGVTGSTALRQLKNNIIITTTLCTRAAIDGGLDYDTAY
;
A
#
# COMPACT_ATOMS: atom_id res chain seq x y z
N MET A 1 22.02 -2.29 27.55
CA MET A 1 21.88 -3.70 27.10
C MET A 1 21.70 -3.71 25.59
N LYS A 2 22.76 -4.02 24.82
CA LYS A 2 22.66 -4.15 23.35
C LYS A 2 21.98 -5.48 23.03
N LYS A 3 20.66 -5.48 22.84
CA LYS A 3 19.97 -6.67 22.30
C LYS A 3 20.42 -6.82 20.84
N ASN A 4 21.26 -7.82 20.58
CA ASN A 4 21.49 -8.36 19.25
C ASN A 4 20.18 -8.99 18.76
N TYR A 5 19.23 -8.16 18.31
CA TYR A 5 18.15 -8.64 17.48
C TYR A 5 18.76 -9.03 16.14
N SER A 6 18.76 -10.31 15.81
CA SER A 6 19.05 -10.72 14.45
C SER A 6 17.89 -10.22 13.59
N LEU A 7 18.16 -9.27 12.70
CA LEU A 7 17.21 -8.75 11.73
C LEU A 7 16.48 -9.88 10.97
N ILE A 8 17.15 -11.01 10.80
CA ILE A 8 16.59 -12.25 10.23
C ILE A 8 15.40 -12.77 11.06
N ASN A 9 15.53 -12.80 12.39
CA ASN A 9 14.43 -13.24 13.26
C ASN A 9 13.27 -12.25 13.22
N PHE A 10 13.56 -10.95 13.12
CA PHE A 10 12.56 -9.92 12.97
C PHE A 10 11.72 -10.13 11.69
N MET A 11 12.38 -10.32 10.53
CA MET A 11 11.70 -10.64 9.27
C MET A 11 10.88 -11.94 9.36
N LYS A 12 11.43 -13.01 9.94
CA LYS A 12 10.69 -14.28 10.12
C LYS A 12 9.46 -14.16 11.01
N THR A 13 9.47 -13.22 11.96
CA THR A 13 8.36 -13.00 12.89
C THR A 13 7.30 -12.07 12.29
N TYR A 14 7.72 -11.12 11.44
CA TYR A 14 6.82 -10.18 10.79
C TYR A 14 6.11 -10.76 9.55
N TYR A 15 6.74 -11.70 8.85
CA TYR A 15 6.16 -12.30 7.65
C TYR A 15 4.80 -12.98 7.89
N PRO A 16 4.59 -13.80 8.94
CA PRO A 16 3.29 -14.44 9.19
C PRO A 16 2.13 -13.48 9.43
N ASP A 17 2.40 -12.25 9.88
CA ASP A 17 1.37 -11.22 10.09
C ASP A 17 1.05 -10.48 8.79
N SER A 18 2.09 -10.11 8.04
CA SER A 18 1.94 -9.30 6.83
C SER A 18 1.66 -10.11 5.58
N ASN A 19 2.18 -11.34 5.47
CA ASN A 19 2.32 -12.12 4.24
C ASN A 19 3.00 -11.36 3.08
N ILE A 20 3.73 -10.29 3.39
CA ILE A 20 4.46 -9.50 2.40
C ILE A 20 5.89 -10.03 2.31
N PRO A 21 6.39 -10.41 1.12
CA PRO A 21 7.76 -10.86 0.99
C PRO A 21 8.76 -9.76 1.37
N MET A 22 9.83 -10.18 2.03
CA MET A 22 10.88 -9.32 2.55
C MET A 22 12.24 -9.81 2.08
N TYR A 23 13.08 -8.87 1.66
CA TYR A 23 14.41 -9.12 1.13
C TYR A 23 15.44 -8.23 1.81
N LEU A 24 16.48 -8.84 2.35
CA LEU A 24 17.61 -8.14 2.94
C LEU A 24 18.75 -8.06 1.93
N PHE A 25 19.02 -6.86 1.43
CA PHE A 25 20.13 -6.58 0.54
C PHE A 25 21.33 -6.01 1.29
N SER A 26 22.52 -6.46 0.90
CA SER A 26 23.81 -5.92 1.35
C SER A 26 24.71 -5.75 0.13
N ASN A 27 25.12 -4.52 -0.20
CA ASN A 27 25.92 -4.21 -1.39
C ASN A 27 25.29 -4.80 -2.68
N ASP A 28 24.01 -4.52 -2.91
CA ASP A 28 23.21 -4.95 -4.08
C ASP A 28 23.03 -6.47 -4.25
N LYS A 29 23.46 -7.29 -3.29
CA LYS A 29 23.20 -8.73 -3.25
C LYS A 29 22.17 -9.06 -2.19
N CYS A 30 21.19 -9.90 -2.56
CA CYS A 30 20.24 -10.45 -1.61
C CYS A 30 20.98 -11.40 -0.67
N SER A 31 21.02 -11.05 0.61
CA SER A 31 21.65 -11.83 1.67
C SER A 31 20.68 -12.79 2.34
N PHE A 32 19.39 -12.45 2.36
CA PHE A 32 18.33 -13.24 2.98
C PHE A 32 16.96 -12.80 2.48
N CYS A 33 16.01 -13.73 2.39
CA CYS A 33 14.63 -13.48 1.97
C CYS A 33 13.63 -14.27 2.84
N VAL A 34 12.42 -13.74 3.00
CA VAL A 34 11.27 -14.43 3.60
C VAL A 34 10.03 -14.13 2.77
N PRO A 35 9.29 -15.13 2.28
CA PRO A 35 9.54 -16.58 2.41
C PRO A 35 10.80 -17.01 1.65
N GLU A 36 11.29 -18.23 1.91
CA GLU A 36 12.44 -18.78 1.19
C GLU A 36 12.11 -18.88 -0.30
N GLN A 37 13.02 -18.34 -1.13
CA GLN A 37 12.76 -18.02 -2.52
C GLN A 37 13.99 -18.28 -3.38
N ASP A 38 13.75 -18.57 -4.67
CA ASP A 38 14.80 -18.69 -5.68
C ASP A 38 15.12 -17.31 -6.28
N GLU A 39 16.29 -17.17 -6.91
CA GLU A 39 16.70 -15.95 -7.61
C GLU A 39 15.68 -15.46 -8.65
N LEU A 40 14.87 -16.39 -9.17
CA LEU A 40 13.80 -16.13 -10.14
C LEU A 40 12.59 -15.40 -9.55
N THR A 41 12.48 -15.26 -8.23
CA THR A 41 11.37 -14.54 -7.59
C THR A 41 11.82 -13.28 -6.86
N TYR A 42 13.09 -12.91 -7.00
CA TYR A 42 13.61 -11.66 -6.47
C TYR A 42 13.14 -10.46 -7.28
N PRO A 43 12.94 -9.29 -6.64
CA PRO A 43 12.56 -8.08 -7.35
C PRO A 43 13.54 -7.80 -8.51
N PRO A 44 13.05 -7.46 -9.72
CA PRO A 44 13.90 -7.20 -10.87
C PRO A 44 14.92 -6.10 -10.58
N SER A 45 16.13 -6.26 -11.12
CA SER A 45 17.26 -5.37 -10.85
C SER A 45 16.99 -3.91 -11.22
N GLN A 46 16.18 -3.65 -12.24
CA GLN A 46 15.76 -2.31 -12.63
C GLN A 46 15.06 -1.57 -11.48
N TYR A 47 14.11 -2.24 -10.80
CA TYR A 47 13.37 -1.64 -9.69
C TYR A 47 14.21 -1.52 -8.43
N LEU A 48 15.11 -2.47 -8.18
CA LEU A 48 16.07 -2.38 -7.08
C LEU A 48 17.01 -1.18 -7.24
N GLN A 49 17.49 -0.92 -8.46
CA GLN A 49 18.33 0.24 -8.75
C GLN A 49 17.62 1.56 -8.47
N GLU A 50 16.34 1.67 -8.86
CA GLU A 50 15.51 2.85 -8.56
C GLU A 50 15.34 3.04 -7.04
N LEU A 51 15.05 1.97 -6.31
CA LEU A 51 14.90 2.00 -4.85
C LEU A 51 16.20 2.41 -4.14
N PHE A 52 17.34 1.90 -4.60
CA PHE A 52 18.65 2.16 -3.98
C PHE A 52 19.28 3.49 -4.40
N ALA A 53 18.82 4.08 -5.51
CA ALA A 53 19.25 5.40 -5.96
C ALA A 53 18.73 6.53 -5.05
N SER A 54 17.60 6.32 -4.38
CA SER A 54 17.08 7.29 -3.41
C SER A 54 17.99 7.39 -2.17
N ASN A 55 18.24 8.61 -1.71
CA ASN A 55 18.99 8.86 -0.49
C ASN A 55 18.09 8.95 0.76
N GLU A 56 16.77 8.83 0.57
CA GLU A 56 15.80 8.85 1.67
C GLU A 56 15.89 7.57 2.50
N ARG A 57 15.34 7.63 3.73
CA ARG A 57 15.32 6.47 4.63
C ARG A 57 14.38 5.39 4.13
N ILE A 58 13.22 5.81 3.65
CA ILE A 58 12.21 4.95 3.04
C ILE A 58 12.06 5.41 1.60
N SER A 59 12.18 4.50 0.65
CA SER A 59 11.90 4.76 -0.76
C SER A 59 10.86 3.77 -1.27
N HIS A 60 10.13 4.14 -2.31
CA HIS A 60 9.15 3.28 -2.94
C HIS A 60 9.22 3.43 -4.45
N CYS A 61 8.89 2.37 -5.18
CA CYS A 61 8.76 2.40 -6.63
C CYS A 61 7.51 1.62 -7.04
N THR A 62 6.93 2.01 -8.18
CA THR A 62 5.75 1.36 -8.74
C THR A 62 6.03 0.98 -10.19
N THR A 63 5.82 -0.28 -10.51
CA THR A 63 5.95 -0.80 -11.89
C THR A 63 4.82 -0.30 -12.78
N GLU A 64 4.97 -0.39 -14.10
CA GLU A 64 3.94 -0.02 -15.08
C GLU A 64 2.62 -0.80 -14.91
N TYR A 65 2.70 -2.01 -14.33
CA TYR A 65 1.56 -2.89 -14.09
C TYR A 65 0.97 -2.76 -12.68
N GLY A 66 1.41 -1.76 -11.90
CA GLY A 66 0.83 -1.43 -10.59
C GLY A 66 1.35 -2.25 -9.40
N ILE A 67 2.47 -2.95 -9.57
CA ILE A 67 3.20 -3.58 -8.47
C ILE A 67 4.02 -2.54 -7.73
N ILE A 68 3.97 -2.57 -6.41
CA ILE A 68 4.64 -1.65 -5.52
C ILE A 68 5.75 -2.40 -4.79
N PHE A 69 6.92 -1.76 -4.71
CA PHE A 69 8.01 -2.14 -3.84
C PHE A 69 8.37 -0.98 -2.92
N CYS A 70 8.74 -1.30 -1.69
CA CYS A 70 9.28 -0.32 -0.74
C CYS A 70 10.64 -0.78 -0.26
N SER A 71 11.55 0.16 -0.01
CA SER A 71 12.86 -0.09 0.57
C SER A 71 13.05 0.75 1.83
N LEU A 72 13.67 0.15 2.84
CA LEU A 72 14.06 0.78 4.09
C LEU A 72 15.58 0.67 4.26
N LYS A 73 16.26 1.80 4.36
CA LYS A 73 17.72 1.87 4.52
C LYS A 73 18.11 1.68 5.98
N LEU A 74 18.79 0.57 6.29
CA LEU A 74 19.12 0.15 7.66
C LEU A 74 20.40 0.78 8.21
N ALA A 75 21.40 1.00 7.37
CA ALA A 75 22.66 1.60 7.78
C ALA A 75 23.36 2.23 6.59
N SER A 76 23.62 3.54 6.68
CA SER A 76 24.28 4.29 5.60
C SER A 76 25.72 3.79 5.32
N ALA A 77 26.40 3.24 6.34
CA ALA A 77 27.79 2.80 6.21
C ALA A 77 28.00 1.41 5.55
N GLN A 78 26.95 0.58 5.44
CA GLN A 78 27.07 -0.79 4.88
C GLN A 78 26.16 -1.02 3.67
N ASN A 79 25.55 0.04 3.12
CA ASN A 79 24.57 -0.01 2.02
C ASN A 79 23.58 -1.18 2.18
N LYS A 80 22.99 -1.30 3.38
CA LYS A 80 22.04 -2.35 3.74
C LYS A 80 20.62 -1.84 3.58
N HIS A 81 19.84 -2.54 2.78
CA HIS A 81 18.46 -2.19 2.46
C HIS A 81 17.54 -3.37 2.77
N LEU A 82 16.41 -3.07 3.39
CA LEU A 82 15.33 -4.01 3.59
C LEU A 82 14.22 -3.67 2.61
N VAL A 83 14.00 -4.54 1.63
CA VAL A 83 13.01 -4.35 0.57
C VAL A 83 11.76 -5.19 0.87
N PHE A 84 10.60 -4.60 0.66
CA PHE A 84 9.27 -5.18 0.86
C PHE A 84 8.50 -5.19 -0.45
N GLY A 85 7.76 -6.25 -0.68
CA GLY A 85 6.95 -6.45 -1.88
C GLY A 85 7.31 -7.75 -2.58
N PRO A 86 6.78 -8.03 -3.78
CA PRO A 86 5.81 -7.20 -4.50
C PRO A 86 4.49 -7.09 -3.74
N VAL A 87 3.79 -5.97 -3.86
CA VAL A 87 2.40 -5.79 -3.38
C VAL A 87 1.59 -5.12 -4.49
N THR A 88 0.33 -5.50 -4.67
CA THR A 88 -0.57 -4.85 -5.63
C THR A 88 -1.80 -4.29 -4.94
N THR A 89 -2.46 -3.32 -5.56
CA THR A 89 -3.75 -2.80 -5.09
C THR A 89 -4.93 -3.67 -5.53
N VAL A 90 -4.75 -4.47 -6.58
CA VAL A 90 -5.75 -5.38 -7.14
C VAL A 90 -5.11 -6.75 -7.46
N PRO A 91 -5.91 -7.83 -7.51
CA PRO A 91 -5.43 -9.12 -7.97
C PRO A 91 -4.85 -9.04 -9.38
N TYR A 92 -3.80 -9.81 -9.64
CA TYR A 92 -3.16 -9.86 -10.95
C TYR A 92 -4.11 -10.32 -12.06
N SER A 93 -4.18 -9.57 -13.16
CA SER A 93 -4.79 -10.07 -14.40
C SER A 93 -3.86 -11.04 -15.12
N ASP A 94 -4.42 -11.85 -16.02
CA ASP A 94 -3.61 -12.73 -16.87
C ASP A 94 -2.61 -11.94 -17.72
N SER A 95 -2.96 -10.73 -18.18
CA SER A 95 -2.02 -9.85 -18.89
C SER A 95 -0.86 -9.40 -18.00
N ASP A 96 -1.12 -9.00 -16.76
CA ASP A 96 -0.07 -8.56 -15.83
C ASP A 96 0.89 -9.73 -15.50
N LEU A 97 0.34 -10.95 -15.35
CA LEU A 97 1.14 -12.15 -15.15
C LEU A 97 2.07 -12.44 -16.34
N GLN A 98 1.62 -12.23 -17.58
CA GLN A 98 2.48 -12.40 -18.77
C GLN A 98 3.66 -11.43 -18.78
N HIS A 99 3.43 -10.18 -18.38
CA HIS A 99 4.50 -9.19 -18.25
C HIS A 99 5.49 -9.58 -17.14
N LEU A 100 4.97 -10.01 -15.99
CA LEU A 100 5.77 -10.52 -14.88
C LEU A 100 6.65 -11.72 -15.26
N TYR A 101 6.11 -12.69 -15.98
CA TYR A 101 6.90 -13.84 -16.44
C TYR A 101 8.07 -13.42 -17.32
N LYS A 102 7.91 -12.35 -18.10
CA LYS A 102 8.95 -11.82 -18.96
C LYS A 102 10.02 -11.06 -18.16
N ASP A 103 9.59 -10.19 -17.24
CA ASP A 103 10.49 -9.34 -16.45
C ASP A 103 11.34 -10.16 -15.47
N TYR A 104 10.77 -11.21 -14.88
CA TYR A 104 11.46 -12.16 -14.00
C TYR A 104 12.14 -13.30 -14.77
N MET A 105 12.05 -13.32 -16.11
CA MET A 105 12.57 -14.38 -16.99
C MET A 105 12.16 -15.80 -16.53
N ILE A 106 10.90 -15.98 -16.13
CA ILE A 106 10.38 -17.23 -15.57
C ILE A 106 10.21 -18.28 -16.69
N PRO A 107 10.85 -19.46 -16.59
CA PRO A 107 10.59 -20.56 -17.50
C PRO A 107 9.14 -21.06 -17.41
N ASN A 108 8.54 -21.47 -18.53
CA ASN A 108 7.14 -21.95 -18.59
C ASN A 108 6.81 -23.02 -17.53
N ILE A 109 7.76 -23.90 -17.21
CA ILE A 109 7.59 -24.98 -16.23
C ILE A 109 7.33 -24.44 -14.80
N ARG A 110 7.82 -23.24 -14.47
CA ARG A 110 7.70 -22.63 -13.13
C ARG A 110 6.62 -21.54 -13.03
N GLN A 111 5.88 -21.27 -14.12
CA GLN A 111 4.84 -20.23 -14.12
C GLN A 111 3.69 -20.52 -13.15
N SER A 112 3.34 -21.80 -12.95
CA SER A 112 2.30 -22.22 -11.99
C SER A 112 2.69 -21.90 -10.55
N ASP A 113 3.93 -22.22 -10.20
CA ASP A 113 4.46 -22.04 -8.84
C ASP A 113 4.62 -20.55 -8.53
N PHE A 114 5.12 -19.78 -9.51
CA PHE A 114 5.22 -18.32 -9.42
C PHE A 114 3.86 -17.65 -9.24
N ASN A 115 2.84 -18.06 -10.01
CA ASN A 115 1.47 -17.54 -9.86
C ASN A 115 0.89 -17.88 -8.48
N THR A 116 1.13 -19.10 -8.00
CA THR A 116 0.70 -19.52 -6.66
C THR A 116 1.34 -18.66 -5.57
N PHE A 117 2.64 -18.38 -5.70
CA PHE A 117 3.36 -17.48 -4.81
C PHE A 117 2.77 -16.06 -4.83
N LEU A 118 2.57 -15.46 -6.01
CA LEU A 118 2.01 -14.11 -6.12
C LEU A 118 0.60 -13.98 -5.54
N ARG A 119 -0.23 -15.04 -5.65
CA ARG A 119 -1.59 -15.06 -5.08
C ARG A 119 -1.64 -15.14 -3.56
N GLN A 120 -0.55 -15.53 -2.90
CA GLN A 120 -0.46 -15.55 -1.43
C GLN A 120 -0.20 -14.16 -0.83
N ILE A 121 0.31 -13.24 -1.66
CA ILE A 121 0.63 -11.88 -1.27
C ILE A 121 -0.68 -11.09 -1.15
N PRO A 122 -0.90 -10.33 -0.06
CA PRO A 122 -2.10 -9.53 0.09
C PRO A 122 -2.14 -8.37 -0.89
N CYS A 123 -3.35 -8.01 -1.32
CA CYS A 123 -3.58 -6.75 -2.03
C CYS A 123 -3.68 -5.61 -1.01
N LEU A 124 -2.80 -4.61 -1.09
CA LEU A 124 -2.77 -3.45 -0.19
C LEU A 124 -2.60 -2.17 -0.99
N SER A 125 -3.13 -1.06 -0.46
CA SER A 125 -2.85 0.26 -0.99
C SER A 125 -1.40 0.67 -0.75
N MET A 126 -0.91 1.62 -1.56
CA MET A 126 0.41 2.23 -1.35
C MET A 126 0.55 2.75 0.08
N SER A 127 -0.41 3.52 0.58
CA SER A 127 -0.26 4.13 1.90
C SER A 127 -0.36 3.10 3.03
N SER A 128 -1.10 2.01 2.86
CA SER A 128 -1.08 0.88 3.80
C SER A 128 0.30 0.22 3.88
N LEU A 129 0.96 0.03 2.72
CA LEU A 129 2.32 -0.49 2.67
C LEU A 129 3.32 0.48 3.30
N LEU A 130 3.21 1.79 3.00
CA LEU A 130 4.06 2.82 3.58
C LEU A 130 3.89 2.92 5.11
N LYS A 131 2.66 2.85 5.63
CA LYS A 131 2.41 2.80 7.09
C LYS A 131 3.10 1.61 7.74
N LYS A 132 3.07 0.44 7.10
CA LYS A 132 3.84 -0.73 7.55
C LYS A 132 5.34 -0.44 7.52
N CYS A 133 5.87 0.17 6.47
CA CYS A 133 7.29 0.56 6.40
C CYS A 133 7.68 1.59 7.48
N ILE A 134 6.83 2.58 7.77
CA ILE A 134 7.04 3.57 8.84
C ILE A 134 7.12 2.87 10.20
N PHE A 135 6.20 1.92 10.46
CA PHE A 135 6.25 1.12 11.68
C PHE A 135 7.56 0.33 11.80
N LEU A 136 8.01 -0.31 10.72
CA LEU A 136 9.28 -1.05 10.72
C LEU A 136 10.49 -0.13 10.89
N ASN A 137 10.46 1.07 10.31
CA ASN A 137 11.47 2.10 10.56
C ASN A 137 11.51 2.47 12.04
N TYR A 138 10.37 2.69 12.67
CA TYR A 138 10.29 2.98 14.10
C TYR A 138 10.85 1.83 14.95
N CYS A 139 10.52 0.58 14.64
CA CYS A 139 11.06 -0.58 15.35
C CYS A 139 12.59 -0.72 15.26
N LEU A 140 13.19 -0.24 14.16
CA LEU A 140 14.61 -0.44 13.85
C LEU A 140 15.48 0.78 14.19
N HIS A 141 14.91 1.97 14.08
CA HIS A 141 15.61 3.25 14.20
C HIS A 141 15.07 4.16 15.31
N GLU A 142 13.93 3.80 15.93
CA GLU A 142 13.23 4.63 16.91
C GLU A 142 12.86 6.02 16.36
N GLU A 143 12.72 6.13 15.04
CA GLU A 143 12.41 7.36 14.29
C GLU A 143 11.04 7.20 13.61
N ILE A 144 10.17 8.20 13.76
CA ILE A 144 8.86 8.25 13.09
C ILE A 144 8.98 9.22 11.92
N ILE A 145 8.71 8.72 10.72
CA ILE A 145 8.63 9.51 9.49
C ILE A 145 7.14 9.66 9.18
N SER A 146 6.67 10.87 8.91
CA SER A 146 5.26 11.07 8.58
C SER A 146 4.96 10.51 7.19
N LEU A 147 3.75 9.98 7.01
CA LEU A 147 3.31 9.49 5.71
C LEU A 147 3.37 10.62 4.65
N GLU A 148 3.00 11.83 5.05
CA GLU A 148 3.09 13.02 4.21
C GLU A 148 4.50 13.26 3.68
N GLN A 149 5.55 13.09 4.48
CA GLN A 149 6.92 13.26 4.00
C GLN A 149 7.29 12.27 2.89
N LEU A 150 6.69 11.08 2.88
CA LEU A 150 6.94 10.04 1.89
C LEU A 150 6.07 10.19 0.63
N THR A 151 4.90 10.82 0.75
CA THR A 151 3.96 11.04 -0.36
C THR A 151 4.04 12.45 -0.95
N SER A 152 4.71 13.39 -0.27
CA SER A 152 4.86 14.78 -0.69
C SER A 152 5.89 14.97 -1.80
N THR A 153 5.63 14.34 -2.95
CA THR A 153 5.81 15.02 -4.24
C THR A 153 4.58 15.87 -4.60
N GLY A 154 3.57 15.97 -3.73
CA GLY A 154 2.49 16.95 -3.83
C GLY A 154 1.63 17.04 -2.55
N HIS A 155 1.63 18.23 -1.94
CA HIS A 155 0.76 18.69 -0.84
C HIS A 155 1.03 18.16 0.58
N ALA A 156 1.74 19.00 1.35
CA ALA A 156 1.83 18.94 2.82
C ALA A 156 0.52 19.45 3.45
N LEU A 157 -0.04 18.72 4.42
CA LEU A 157 -1.12 19.19 5.29
C LEU A 157 -1.02 18.57 6.70
N ALA A 158 -0.23 19.25 7.54
CA ALA A 158 -0.39 19.48 8.97
C ALA A 158 -0.48 18.27 9.93
N GLU A 159 0.53 18.22 10.80
CA GLU A 159 0.62 17.50 12.06
C GLU A 159 -0.49 17.93 13.05
N ASP A 160 -1.34 17.00 13.50
CA ASP A 160 -1.71 16.75 14.92
C ASP A 160 -2.76 15.62 14.96
N ASP A 161 -2.43 14.43 15.47
CA ASP A 161 -3.40 13.51 16.13
C ASP A 161 -2.78 12.14 16.47
N ALA A 162 -1.89 12.10 17.46
CA ALA A 162 -1.40 10.85 18.04
C ALA A 162 -2.36 10.23 19.08
N LEU A 163 -3.49 10.88 19.37
CA LEU A 163 -4.42 10.53 20.46
C LEU A 163 -5.79 10.01 20.00
N ALA A 164 -6.20 10.29 18.76
CA ALA A 164 -7.46 9.80 18.21
C ALA A 164 -7.41 8.29 17.86
N ASP A 165 -6.25 7.78 17.44
CA ASP A 165 -6.06 6.38 17.03
C ASP A 165 -6.23 5.38 18.19
N ALA A 166 -5.89 5.76 19.42
CA ALA A 166 -5.93 4.84 20.57
C ALA A 166 -7.36 4.50 21.03
N SER A 167 -8.33 5.40 20.76
CA SER A 167 -9.73 5.17 21.17
C SER A 167 -10.48 4.23 20.21
N LEU A 168 -10.07 4.19 18.94
CA LEU A 168 -10.67 3.30 17.95
C LEU A 168 -10.16 1.85 18.07
N LEU A 169 -8.92 1.64 18.53
CA LEU A 169 -8.33 0.31 18.74
C LEU A 169 -9.04 -0.50 19.85
N LEU A 170 -9.73 0.16 20.79
CA LEU A 170 -10.32 -0.53 21.96
C LEU A 170 -11.68 -1.18 21.66
N GLU A 171 -12.36 -0.79 20.58
CA GLU A 171 -13.59 -1.43 20.11
C GLU A 171 -13.32 -2.61 19.13
N GLU A 172 -12.05 -2.88 18.78
CA GLU A 172 -11.64 -3.82 17.71
C GLU A 172 -11.75 -5.32 18.04
N THR A 173 -12.20 -5.70 19.23
CA THR A 173 -12.41 -7.13 19.53
C THR A 173 -13.88 -7.38 19.77
N TYR A 174 -14.66 -7.60 18.72
CA TYR A 174 -15.82 -8.52 18.65
C TYR A 174 -16.64 -8.24 17.37
N GLN A 175 -16.44 -9.03 16.31
CA GLN A 175 -17.49 -9.78 15.56
C GLN A 175 -17.23 -9.98 14.04
N LYS A 176 -17.22 -11.27 13.68
CA LYS A 176 -17.70 -11.94 12.45
C LYS A 176 -17.49 -11.30 11.05
N LYS A 177 -16.45 -11.82 10.41
CA LYS A 177 -16.16 -12.05 8.98
C LYS A 177 -17.35 -11.87 8.00
N GLU A 178 -17.05 -11.10 6.94
CA GLU A 178 -17.67 -11.02 5.61
C GLU A 178 -18.82 -10.01 5.41
N ASN A 179 -19.79 -9.86 6.33
CA ASN A 179 -20.90 -8.90 6.13
C ASN A 179 -20.58 -7.43 6.53
N GLU A 180 -19.54 -7.18 7.33
CA GLU A 180 -19.18 -5.81 7.74
C GLU A 180 -18.35 -5.05 6.71
N GLN A 181 -17.68 -5.75 5.78
CA GLN A 181 -16.77 -5.11 4.82
C GLN A 181 -17.52 -4.21 3.83
N HIS A 182 -18.68 -4.64 3.35
CA HIS A 182 -19.56 -3.80 2.54
C HIS A 182 -20.18 -2.66 3.35
N ASN A 183 -20.43 -2.88 4.64
CA ASN A 183 -21.03 -1.89 5.51
C ASN A 183 -20.11 -0.67 5.71
N ARG A 184 -18.80 -0.87 5.77
CA ARG A 184 -17.82 0.20 6.03
C ARG A 184 -17.53 1.10 4.82
N THR A 185 -17.42 0.52 3.62
CA THR A 185 -17.26 1.32 2.38
C THR A 185 -18.50 2.18 2.12
N TYR A 186 -19.70 1.65 2.37
CA TYR A 186 -20.95 2.39 2.22
C TYR A 186 -21.05 3.59 3.19
N ILE A 187 -20.66 3.41 4.47
CA ILE A 187 -20.70 4.50 5.46
C ILE A 187 -19.80 5.67 5.03
N LEU A 188 -18.58 5.39 4.59
CA LEU A 188 -17.64 6.42 4.13
C LEU A 188 -18.13 7.10 2.85
N GLU A 189 -18.70 6.34 1.91
CA GLU A 189 -19.33 6.89 0.70
C GLU A 189 -20.46 7.85 1.09
N GLU A 190 -21.35 7.46 2.00
CA GLU A 190 -22.45 8.30 2.47
C GLU A 190 -21.95 9.58 3.16
N GLU A 191 -20.87 9.51 3.95
CA GLU A 191 -20.25 10.70 4.55
C GLU A 191 -19.68 11.66 3.49
N ILE A 192 -18.94 11.15 2.50
CA ILE A 192 -18.41 11.96 1.40
C ILE A 192 -19.55 12.61 0.63
N LEU A 193 -20.59 11.85 0.28
CA LEU A 193 -21.75 12.38 -0.45
C LEU A 193 -22.54 13.40 0.36
N LYS A 194 -22.62 13.24 1.69
CA LYS A 194 -23.22 14.24 2.58
C LYS A 194 -22.44 15.54 2.56
N LEU A 195 -21.10 15.49 2.66
CA LEU A 195 -20.25 16.68 2.59
C LEU A 195 -20.42 17.43 1.27
N VAL A 196 -20.49 16.69 0.15
CA VAL A 196 -20.75 17.26 -1.19
C VAL A 196 -22.15 17.89 -1.25
N ARG A 197 -23.18 17.20 -0.75
CA ARG A 197 -24.56 17.69 -0.74
C ARG A 197 -24.72 18.95 0.11
N THR A 198 -23.99 19.09 1.21
CA THR A 198 -24.05 20.28 2.09
C THR A 198 -23.07 21.38 1.70
N GLY A 199 -22.18 21.14 0.73
CA GLY A 199 -21.12 22.10 0.35
C GLY A 199 -20.13 22.40 1.47
N ASP A 200 -19.94 21.47 2.42
CA ASP A 200 -19.07 21.69 3.59
C ASP A 200 -17.60 21.43 3.25
N CYS A 201 -16.97 22.44 2.66
CA CYS A 201 -15.56 22.40 2.29
C CYS A 201 -14.61 22.27 3.50
N GLU A 202 -15.01 22.78 4.67
CA GLU A 202 -14.19 22.72 5.89
C GLU A 202 -14.27 21.33 6.53
N GLY A 203 -15.46 20.72 6.53
CA GLY A 203 -15.66 19.31 6.87
C GLY A 203 -14.87 18.37 5.96
N PHE A 204 -14.81 18.66 4.66
CA PHE A 204 -14.01 17.88 3.71
C PHE A 204 -12.51 17.97 3.98
N LYS A 205 -11.98 19.14 4.39
CA LYS A 205 -10.57 19.29 4.79
C LYS A 205 -10.25 18.56 6.10
N LYS A 206 -11.21 18.49 7.02
CA LYS A 206 -11.08 17.78 8.31
C LYS A 206 -11.38 16.29 8.21
N PHE A 207 -11.94 15.84 7.09
CA PHE A 207 -12.20 14.44 6.83
C PHE A 207 -10.87 13.70 6.73
N ALA A 208 -10.42 13.16 7.86
CA ALA A 208 -9.18 12.41 7.96
C ALA A 208 -9.33 11.10 7.19
N TYR A 209 -8.73 11.05 6.01
CA TYR A 209 -8.74 9.88 5.15
C TYR A 209 -7.95 8.72 5.81
N SER A 210 -8.66 7.78 6.44
CA SER A 210 -8.05 6.55 6.96
C SER A 210 -8.16 5.41 5.94
N GLU A 211 -7.10 5.24 5.14
CA GLU A 211 -7.03 4.15 4.15
C GLU A 211 -7.21 2.74 4.72
N SER A 212 -6.89 2.56 6.00
CA SER A 212 -6.95 1.26 6.70
C SER A 212 -8.35 0.66 6.76
N ASN A 213 -9.40 1.46 6.47
CA ASN A 213 -10.80 1.06 6.50
C ASN A 213 -11.42 0.89 5.10
N PHE A 214 -10.66 1.12 4.03
CA PHE A 214 -11.17 1.08 2.67
C PHE A 214 -10.99 -0.32 2.05
N HIS A 215 -12.10 -1.02 1.81
CA HIS A 215 -12.10 -2.14 0.87
C HIS A 215 -12.84 -1.71 -0.40
N ILE A 216 -12.08 -1.18 -1.36
CA ILE A 216 -12.61 -0.86 -2.68
C ILE A 216 -12.91 -2.19 -3.38
N GLY A 217 -14.17 -2.45 -3.69
CA GLY A 217 -14.54 -3.60 -4.51
C GLY A 217 -13.78 -3.58 -5.84
N VAL A 218 -13.37 -4.75 -6.35
CA VAL A 218 -12.64 -4.82 -7.62
C VAL A 218 -13.59 -4.48 -8.77
N THR A 219 -13.42 -3.31 -9.36
CA THR A 219 -14.20 -2.79 -10.50
C THR A 219 -13.41 -2.85 -11.81
N GLY A 220 -12.08 -3.01 -11.74
CA GLY A 220 -11.19 -3.06 -12.89
C GLY A 220 -10.26 -4.27 -12.85
N SER A 221 -9.89 -4.75 -14.04
CA SER A 221 -9.01 -5.91 -14.19
C SER A 221 -7.53 -5.59 -13.96
N THR A 222 -7.12 -4.32 -14.04
CA THR A 222 -5.75 -3.85 -13.77
C THR A 222 -5.80 -2.68 -12.80
N ALA A 223 -4.69 -2.37 -12.12
CA ALA A 223 -4.63 -1.24 -11.18
C ALA A 223 -5.06 0.08 -11.85
N LEU A 224 -4.63 0.32 -13.09
CA LEU A 224 -5.02 1.51 -13.85
C LEU A 224 -6.51 1.52 -14.22
N ARG A 225 -7.09 0.37 -14.61
CA ARG A 225 -8.53 0.27 -14.92
C ARG A 225 -9.37 0.45 -13.66
N GLN A 226 -8.94 -0.13 -12.54
CA GLN A 226 -9.58 0.07 -11.23
C GLN A 226 -9.61 1.55 -10.87
N LEU A 227 -8.47 2.24 -10.96
CA LEU A 227 -8.39 3.67 -10.67
C LEU A 227 -9.32 4.49 -11.56
N LYS A 228 -9.32 4.24 -12.88
CA LYS A 228 -10.22 4.91 -13.82
C LYS A 228 -11.69 4.69 -13.47
N ASN A 229 -12.07 3.45 -13.18
CA ASN A 229 -13.44 3.10 -12.85
C ASN A 229 -13.88 3.76 -11.54
N ASN A 230 -13.01 3.73 -10.51
CA ASN A 230 -13.28 4.42 -9.25
C ASN A 230 -13.51 5.92 -9.45
N ILE A 231 -12.64 6.60 -10.22
CA ILE A 231 -12.80 8.04 -10.51
C ILE A 231 -14.15 8.31 -11.18
N ILE A 232 -14.51 7.54 -12.21
CA ILE A 232 -15.79 7.71 -12.93
C ILE A 232 -16.98 7.52 -11.97
N ILE A 233 -16.95 6.47 -11.16
CA ILE A 233 -18.02 6.17 -10.19
C ILE A 233 -18.13 7.30 -9.16
N THR A 234 -17.02 7.67 -8.51
CA THR A 234 -17.00 8.73 -7.50
C THR A 234 -17.46 10.06 -8.07
N THR A 235 -16.96 10.48 -9.24
CA THR A 235 -17.41 11.72 -9.89
C THR A 235 -18.91 11.68 -10.17
N THR A 236 -19.43 10.55 -10.69
CA THR A 236 -20.86 10.41 -10.97
C THR A 236 -21.71 10.53 -9.70
N LEU A 237 -21.31 9.88 -8.61
CA LEU A 237 -22.02 9.94 -7.33
C LEU A 237 -21.96 11.36 -6.73
N CYS A 238 -20.80 12.01 -6.76
CA CYS A 238 -20.63 13.38 -6.31
C CYS A 238 -21.47 14.38 -7.13
N THR A 239 -21.50 14.25 -8.47
CA THR A 239 -22.36 15.08 -9.33
C THR A 239 -23.83 14.94 -8.92
N ARG A 240 -24.31 13.71 -8.67
CA ARG A 240 -25.70 13.49 -8.20
C ARG A 240 -25.94 14.08 -6.80
N ALA A 241 -24.99 13.94 -5.89
CA ALA A 241 -25.08 14.54 -4.55
C ALA A 241 -25.07 16.08 -4.59
N ALA A 242 -24.33 16.69 -5.52
CA ALA A 242 -24.32 18.13 -5.73
C ALA A 242 -25.67 18.63 -6.28
N ILE A 243 -26.26 17.90 -7.23
CA ILE A 243 -27.61 18.18 -7.74
C ILE A 243 -28.65 18.07 -6.61
N ASP A 244 -28.59 17.02 -5.79
CA ASP A 244 -29.44 16.87 -4.60
C ASP A 244 -29.23 18.01 -3.59
N GLY A 245 -28.03 18.59 -3.55
CA GLY A 245 -27.65 19.73 -2.71
C GLY A 245 -28.13 21.08 -3.25
N GLY A 246 -28.71 21.12 -4.45
CA GLY A 246 -29.28 22.33 -5.07
C GLY A 246 -28.42 22.96 -6.17
N LEU A 247 -27.35 22.30 -6.63
CA LEU A 247 -26.61 22.71 -7.82
C LEU A 247 -27.46 22.49 -9.09
N ASP A 248 -27.42 23.43 -10.03
CA ASP A 248 -28.15 23.29 -11.29
C ASP A 248 -27.53 22.20 -12.19
N TYR A 249 -28.36 21.62 -13.05
CA TYR A 249 -27.96 20.51 -13.92
C TYR A 249 -26.88 20.93 -14.93
N ASP A 250 -26.91 22.17 -15.45
CA ASP A 250 -25.95 22.63 -16.45
C ASP A 250 -24.55 22.84 -15.85
N THR A 251 -24.44 23.18 -14.56
CA THR A 251 -23.17 23.34 -13.84
C THR A 251 -22.65 22.01 -13.29
N ALA A 252 -23.53 21.03 -13.04
CA ALA A 252 -23.16 19.75 -12.48
C ALA A 252 -22.59 18.73 -13.50
N TYR A 253 -22.98 18.85 -14.78
CA TYR A 253 -22.56 17.99 -15.90
C TYR A 253 -21.41 18.59 -16.72
#